data_AF-A0AAE0I924-F1
#
_entry.id   AF-A0AAE0I924-F1
#
_cell.length_a   1.000
_cell.length_b   1.000
_cell.length_c   1.000
_cell.angle_alpha   90.00
_cell.angle_beta   90.00
_cell.angle_gamma   90.00
#
_symmetry.space_group_name_H-M   'P 1'
#
loop_
_entity.id
_entity.type
_entity.pdbx_description
1 polymer ?
#
loop_
_entity_poly.entity_id
_entity_poly.type
_entity_poly.pdbx_seq_one_letter_code
_entity_poly.pdbx_strand_id
1 'polypeptide(L)'
;MEDMRREFGLEPEAISHRHDNMPPKRPAKIPIWGDVGTMLPEKTKKQYDDGFSGSSERKSSLPSHDAADAAITGSDRFEKIPHETAANHWTLQPKRSQVPSTSHKLNNPSSTAPNPRRRNQDLPPPRLGQSQDDIDVARRPGRWDNDHEENLRLEMEALRRELREANGRAAQAERVVEQLQRQASINDAARRNENSATVEGLAAQIRTLRAELDDAHSHIFSLQPFRKDFTPKEIGQDYDDLVYGVAEWIGKLADPIVEDPEKINAVVALARKRPADVAKLRRYLDHHIELINGCIFPETDIDILIAIVMRFLQDNVFQPQLFGCMSTAVQALGFIEHSMQNYVEPKRDTYALRSWRAEAMNAMICSPEYKHARDARIHDLTEELASIFKVLRKDRDWNKICRSCQALIVKPAVELQEKFFISTHHYYLELEPMMAATSRNELATIPDFYTRLTEVACENILQNRKPFDLAKMEPKPTKEQLYKNLTNVSTIVPGLTLRMIGKGDALVEPKRVRKQQMLVAWGNQDKRDRFTANTDRTLMNRLYYISRDRPDRESEGIWSQFRHLQWG
;
A
#
# COMPACT_ATOMS: atom_id res chain seq x y z
N MET A 1 75.33 32.01 7.56
CA MET A 1 74.73 31.89 6.22
C MET A 1 73.74 33.04 6.09
N GLU A 2 74.22 34.22 5.71
CA GLU A 2 73.43 35.47 5.80
C GLU A 2 73.33 36.25 4.47
N ASP A 3 74.01 35.80 3.42
CA ASP A 3 74.08 36.47 2.11
C ASP A 3 73.08 35.93 1.06
N MET A 4 71.85 35.62 1.47
CA MET A 4 70.73 35.31 0.53
C MET A 4 69.42 35.98 0.97
N ARG A 5 69.46 37.31 1.18
CA ARG A 5 68.29 38.11 1.62
C ARG A 5 68.19 39.51 1.01
N ARG A 6 68.74 39.72 -0.20
CA ARG A 6 68.67 41.01 -0.93
C ARG A 6 68.44 40.84 -2.44
N GLU A 7 67.34 40.22 -2.82
CA GLU A 7 66.70 40.39 -4.12
C GLU A 7 65.18 40.22 -3.95
N PHE A 8 64.39 40.73 -4.89
CA PHE A 8 62.92 40.87 -4.80
C PHE A 8 62.42 41.78 -3.67
N GLY A 9 62.75 43.07 -3.76
CA GLY A 9 61.98 44.11 -3.11
C GLY A 9 60.67 44.38 -3.87
N LEU A 10 59.54 43.92 -3.33
CA LEU A 10 58.19 44.32 -3.74
C LEU A 10 57.35 44.51 -2.47
N GLU A 11 56.70 45.66 -2.33
CA GLU A 11 55.73 45.88 -1.26
C GLU A 11 54.42 45.15 -1.58
N PRO A 12 53.83 44.40 -0.64
CA PRO A 12 52.47 43.91 -0.78
C PRO A 12 51.48 45.02 -0.40
N GLU A 13 50.61 45.42 -1.34
CA GLU A 13 49.54 46.37 -1.08
C GLU A 13 48.60 45.88 0.03
N ALA A 14 48.06 46.82 0.83
CA ALA A 14 47.19 46.54 1.96
C ALA A 14 45.76 46.13 1.52
N ILE A 15 45.61 44.90 1.00
CA ILE A 15 44.31 44.34 0.61
C ILE A 15 43.42 44.17 1.86
N SER A 16 42.49 45.10 2.03
CA SER A 16 41.52 45.13 3.14
C SER A 16 40.45 44.05 3.00
N HIS A 17 40.76 42.82 3.38
CA HIS A 17 39.76 41.78 3.61
C HIS A 17 38.92 42.05 4.87
N ARG A 18 37.94 42.94 4.73
CA ARG A 18 36.70 42.96 5.51
C ARG A 18 35.58 42.41 4.64
N HIS A 19 34.61 41.75 5.26
CA HIS A 19 33.71 40.75 4.66
C HIS A 19 34.45 39.41 4.37
N ASP A 20 34.02 38.24 4.86
CA ASP A 20 32.84 37.92 5.69
C ASP A 20 33.20 37.10 6.93
N ASN A 21 32.72 37.56 8.10
CA ASN A 21 32.83 36.88 9.40
C ASN A 21 31.45 36.83 10.11
N MET A 22 30.36 36.79 9.35
CA MET A 22 29.06 36.35 9.88
C MET A 22 28.99 34.82 9.84
N PRO A 23 28.44 34.14 10.86
CA PRO A 23 28.11 32.73 10.74
C PRO A 23 27.10 32.53 9.60
N PRO A 24 27.16 31.40 8.86
CA PRO A 24 26.21 31.12 7.81
C PRO A 24 24.79 31.09 8.38
N LYS A 25 23.84 31.77 7.72
CA LYS A 25 22.44 31.70 8.14
C LYS A 25 21.92 30.27 7.96
N ARG A 26 21.36 29.71 9.03
CA ARG A 26 20.59 28.46 9.02
C ARG A 26 19.61 28.48 7.83
N PRO A 27 19.50 27.41 7.03
CA PRO A 27 18.65 27.42 5.85
C PRO A 27 17.18 27.62 6.21
N ALA A 28 16.41 28.14 5.26
CA ALA A 28 14.95 27.98 5.32
C ALA A 28 14.62 26.48 5.37
N LYS A 29 13.50 26.15 6.04
CA LYS A 29 13.07 24.78 6.38
C LYS A 29 13.36 23.76 5.28
N ILE A 30 13.96 22.64 5.68
CA ILE A 30 14.41 21.57 4.79
C ILE A 30 13.26 21.11 3.88
N PRO A 31 13.38 21.21 2.54
CA PRO A 31 12.53 20.44 1.64
C PRO A 31 13.01 18.99 1.70
N ILE A 32 12.41 18.20 2.61
CA ILE A 32 12.71 16.78 2.73
C ILE A 32 12.10 16.10 1.49
N TRP A 33 12.97 15.51 0.67
CA TRP A 33 12.72 14.92 -0.65
C TRP A 33 12.53 15.90 -1.83
N GLY A 34 12.90 15.41 -3.02
CA GLY A 34 12.87 16.16 -4.27
C GLY A 34 11.52 16.09 -4.98
N ASP A 35 11.18 17.15 -5.69
CA ASP A 35 9.89 17.34 -6.36
C ASP A 35 9.59 16.27 -7.42
N VAL A 36 8.48 15.55 -7.21
CA VAL A 36 7.81 14.72 -8.23
C VAL A 36 6.31 15.05 -8.25
N GLY A 37 6.00 16.33 -8.49
CA GLY A 37 4.84 16.81 -9.21
C GLY A 37 3.48 16.17 -8.89
N THR A 38 2.83 16.63 -7.82
CA THR A 38 1.39 16.44 -7.63
C THR A 38 0.72 17.78 -7.31
N MET A 39 0.01 18.35 -8.29
CA MET A 39 -0.87 19.49 -8.02
C MET A 39 -2.16 19.04 -7.37
N LEU A 40 -2.47 19.59 -6.20
CA LEU A 40 -3.82 19.60 -5.62
C LEU A 40 -4.20 21.04 -5.24
N PRO A 41 -5.45 21.48 -5.53
CA PRO A 41 -5.86 22.86 -5.36
C PRO A 41 -6.19 23.20 -3.89
N GLU A 42 -5.97 24.46 -3.55
CA GLU A 42 -6.24 25.00 -2.22
C GLU A 42 -7.72 25.36 -1.97
N LYS A 43 -8.09 25.34 -0.68
CA LYS A 43 -9.13 26.17 -0.03
C LYS A 43 -10.60 25.97 -0.47
N THR A 44 -11.41 25.64 0.54
CA THR A 44 -12.33 26.67 1.07
C THR A 44 -12.56 26.49 2.57
N LYS A 45 -12.42 27.56 3.34
CA LYS A 45 -12.98 27.65 4.70
C LYS A 45 -14.45 28.00 4.60
N LYS A 46 -15.29 27.37 5.42
CA LYS A 46 -16.51 28.01 5.95
C LYS A 46 -16.65 27.70 7.45
N GLN A 47 -17.27 28.64 8.13
CA GLN A 47 -17.47 28.72 9.57
C GLN A 47 -18.90 29.23 9.77
N TYR A 48 -19.68 28.56 10.60
CA TYR A 48 -20.93 29.07 11.20
C TYR A 48 -21.30 28.18 12.40
N ASP A 49 -22.10 28.75 13.30
CA ASP A 49 -22.21 28.33 14.70
C ASP A 49 -23.43 27.42 15.02
N ASP A 50 -23.46 26.97 16.28
CA ASP A 50 -24.58 26.49 17.13
C ASP A 50 -26.00 26.29 16.55
N GLY A 51 -26.69 25.22 16.98
CA GLY A 51 -28.15 25.20 16.88
C GLY A 51 -28.94 23.92 17.21
N PHE A 52 -29.15 23.65 18.50
CA PHE A 52 -30.36 22.98 19.05
C PHE A 52 -30.69 21.50 18.74
N SER A 53 -31.66 20.99 19.51
CA SER A 53 -32.08 19.58 19.65
C SER A 53 -33.35 19.21 18.88
N GLY A 54 -33.43 17.96 18.40
CA GLY A 54 -34.68 17.35 17.89
C GLY A 54 -34.65 15.82 17.99
N SER A 55 -35.78 15.21 18.32
CA SER A 55 -35.91 13.74 18.52
C SER A 55 -36.99 13.13 17.63
N SER A 56 -36.92 11.81 17.40
CA SER A 56 -37.82 11.02 16.54
C SER A 56 -37.66 11.30 15.01
N GLU A 57 -38.01 10.39 14.09
CA GLU A 57 -38.69 9.08 14.21
C GLU A 57 -37.92 7.93 13.52
N ARG A 58 -38.41 6.70 13.69
CA ARG A 58 -37.98 5.50 12.94
C ARG A 58 -38.39 5.59 11.46
N LYS A 59 -37.52 5.13 10.55
CA LYS A 59 -37.95 4.45 9.30
C LYS A 59 -36.89 3.45 8.85
N SER A 60 -37.33 2.24 8.55
CA SER A 60 -36.50 1.12 8.09
C SER A 60 -36.57 0.98 6.58
N SER A 61 -35.42 0.98 5.91
CA SER A 61 -35.31 0.63 4.49
C SER A 61 -34.01 -0.12 4.24
N LEU A 62 -34.10 -1.39 3.85
CA LEU A 62 -32.96 -2.19 3.40
C LEU A 62 -32.45 -1.64 2.06
N PRO A 63 -31.13 -1.52 1.83
CA PRO A 63 -30.58 -1.24 0.51
C PRO A 63 -30.71 -2.48 -0.40
N SER A 64 -31.05 -2.27 -1.68
CA SER A 64 -31.07 -3.33 -2.69
C SER A 64 -29.65 -3.66 -3.18
N HIS A 65 -29.35 -4.96 -3.31
CA HIS A 65 -28.30 -5.40 -4.23
C HIS A 65 -28.73 -5.09 -5.66
N ASP A 66 -27.95 -4.29 -6.39
CA ASP A 66 -27.81 -4.29 -7.86
C ASP A 66 -26.82 -3.17 -8.29
N ALA A 67 -25.51 -3.39 -8.08
CA ALA A 67 -24.46 -2.43 -8.44
C ALA A 67 -23.05 -3.06 -8.57
N ALA A 68 -22.93 -4.24 -9.19
CA ALA A 68 -21.66 -5.00 -9.19
C ALA A 68 -21.37 -5.77 -10.50
N ASP A 69 -21.73 -5.23 -11.67
CA ASP A 69 -21.58 -5.95 -12.95
C ASP A 69 -21.13 -5.02 -14.10
N ALA A 70 -19.92 -4.45 -13.99
CA ALA A 70 -19.38 -3.46 -14.94
C ALA A 70 -17.84 -3.32 -14.96
N ALA A 71 -17.07 -4.42 -14.96
CA ALA A 71 -15.60 -4.34 -14.94
C ALA A 71 -14.82 -5.53 -15.57
N ILE A 72 -15.28 -6.12 -16.68
CA ILE A 72 -14.48 -7.11 -17.45
C ILE A 72 -14.40 -6.74 -18.93
N THR A 73 -13.34 -6.00 -19.29
CA THR A 73 -12.85 -5.85 -20.67
C THR A 73 -11.35 -6.06 -20.66
N GLY A 74 -10.88 -7.17 -21.23
CA GLY A 74 -9.46 -7.51 -21.26
C GLY A 74 -8.62 -6.63 -22.20
N SER A 75 -7.30 -6.73 -22.10
CA SER A 75 -6.37 -6.17 -23.07
C SER A 75 -5.08 -6.98 -23.07
N ASP A 76 -5.03 -8.01 -23.91
CA ASP A 76 -3.79 -8.72 -24.20
C ASP A 76 -2.77 -7.79 -24.85
N ARG A 77 -1.54 -7.79 -24.33
CA ARG A 77 -0.35 -7.37 -25.09
C ARG A 77 0.74 -8.40 -24.94
N PHE A 78 0.94 -9.16 -26.02
CA PHE A 78 2.16 -9.91 -26.25
C PHE A 78 3.34 -8.94 -26.37
N GLU A 79 4.38 -9.14 -25.58
CA GLU A 79 5.74 -8.74 -25.95
C GLU A 79 6.61 -10.00 -26.15
N LYS A 80 7.53 -9.91 -27.12
CA LYS A 80 8.37 -11.03 -27.55
C LYS A 80 9.76 -10.88 -26.93
N ILE A 81 10.30 -11.97 -26.38
CA ILE A 81 11.72 -12.11 -26.04
C ILE A 81 12.23 -13.37 -26.79
N PRO A 82 13.36 -13.30 -27.51
CA PRO A 82 13.81 -14.39 -28.38
C PRO A 82 14.45 -15.55 -27.60
N HIS A 83 14.53 -16.71 -28.26
CA HIS A 83 15.30 -17.86 -27.79
C HIS A 83 16.81 -17.61 -27.86
N GLU A 84 17.55 -18.14 -26.88
CA GLU A 84 18.89 -18.65 -27.10
C GLU A 84 18.97 -20.13 -26.68
N THR A 85 19.84 -20.89 -27.33
CA THR A 85 19.86 -22.36 -27.28
C THR A 85 20.99 -22.92 -26.43
N ALA A 86 20.65 -23.82 -25.50
CA ALA A 86 21.55 -24.85 -25.01
C ALA A 86 20.79 -26.18 -24.93
N ALA A 87 21.37 -27.25 -25.48
CA ALA A 87 20.75 -28.57 -25.49
C ALA A 87 21.33 -29.45 -24.37
N ASN A 88 20.55 -30.45 -23.92
CA ASN A 88 21.05 -31.82 -23.90
C ASN A 88 19.92 -32.86 -23.79
N HIS A 89 20.18 -34.05 -24.32
CA HIS A 89 19.28 -35.21 -24.26
C HIS A 89 19.17 -35.77 -22.83
N TRP A 90 18.03 -36.38 -22.51
CA TRP A 90 17.94 -37.84 -22.29
C TRP A 90 16.53 -38.35 -22.60
N THR A 91 16.41 -39.62 -22.99
CA THR A 91 15.18 -40.25 -23.48
C THR A 91 14.67 -41.33 -22.52
N LEU A 92 13.34 -41.49 -22.44
CA LEU A 92 12.61 -42.76 -22.65
C LEU A 92 11.10 -42.61 -22.35
N GLN A 93 10.25 -43.23 -23.17
CA GLN A 93 8.82 -43.49 -22.87
C GLN A 93 8.64 -44.96 -22.42
N PRO A 94 7.43 -45.39 -22.01
CA PRO A 94 6.53 -45.97 -23.03
C PRO A 94 5.01 -45.76 -22.87
N LYS A 95 4.37 -45.38 -23.98
CA LYS A 95 3.10 -45.91 -24.54
C LYS A 95 1.85 -46.15 -23.65
N ARG A 96 0.76 -45.44 -23.98
CA ARG A 96 -0.59 -46.00 -24.27
C ARG A 96 -1.34 -45.04 -25.21
N SER A 97 -1.54 -45.38 -26.48
CA SER A 97 -2.68 -46.13 -27.06
C SER A 97 -3.81 -45.21 -27.60
N GLN A 98 -3.74 -44.91 -28.91
CA GLN A 98 -4.86 -44.42 -29.73
C GLN A 98 -5.86 -45.55 -30.02
N VAL A 99 -7.12 -45.23 -30.36
CA VAL A 99 -7.75 -45.51 -31.69
C VAL A 99 -8.90 -44.45 -31.93
N PRO A 100 -9.75 -44.42 -32.99
CA PRO A 100 -10.00 -43.16 -33.72
C PRO A 100 -11.49 -42.76 -33.89
N SER A 101 -11.80 -41.67 -34.63
CA SER A 101 -12.43 -41.80 -35.96
C SER A 101 -12.85 -40.49 -36.67
N THR A 102 -12.79 -40.56 -38.00
CA THR A 102 -13.60 -39.88 -39.05
C THR A 102 -13.96 -38.39 -38.94
N SER A 103 -13.49 -37.65 -39.94
CA SER A 103 -14.05 -36.36 -40.37
C SER A 103 -15.27 -36.53 -41.29
N HIS A 104 -16.20 -35.57 -41.25
CA HIS A 104 -17.05 -35.25 -42.39
C HIS A 104 -17.29 -33.73 -42.47
N LYS A 105 -17.15 -33.17 -43.68
CA LYS A 105 -17.65 -31.83 -44.03
C LYS A 105 -18.98 -31.99 -44.75
N LEU A 106 -19.93 -31.09 -44.49
CA LEU A 106 -20.94 -30.67 -45.48
C LEU A 106 -21.41 -29.24 -45.15
N ASN A 107 -21.98 -28.58 -46.16
CA ASN A 107 -22.34 -27.15 -46.12
C ASN A 107 -23.81 -26.91 -45.74
N ASN A 108 -24.18 -25.62 -45.74
CA ASN A 108 -25.51 -25.07 -46.03
C ASN A 108 -26.50 -24.90 -44.84
N PRO A 109 -27.45 -23.94 -44.94
CA PRO A 109 -27.42 -22.86 -43.95
C PRO A 109 -28.79 -22.52 -43.31
N SER A 110 -28.77 -21.50 -42.44
CA SER A 110 -29.89 -20.62 -42.07
C SER A 110 -31.20 -21.27 -41.58
N SER A 111 -31.60 -21.00 -40.32
CA SER A 111 -32.50 -19.87 -40.04
C SER A 111 -32.78 -19.66 -38.53
N THR A 112 -33.13 -18.43 -38.19
CA THR A 112 -33.36 -17.83 -36.85
C THR A 112 -34.52 -18.37 -36.01
N ALA A 113 -34.36 -18.29 -34.68
CA ALA A 113 -35.38 -17.78 -33.72
C ALA A 113 -34.70 -17.46 -32.36
N PRO A 114 -35.33 -16.76 -31.37
CA PRO A 114 -36.54 -15.92 -31.43
C PRO A 114 -36.41 -14.53 -30.72
N ASN A 115 -37.15 -13.51 -31.20
CA ASN A 115 -37.99 -12.50 -30.45
C ASN A 115 -37.47 -11.79 -29.15
N PRO A 116 -38.24 -10.90 -28.46
CA PRO A 116 -39.36 -10.05 -28.88
C PRO A 116 -39.20 -8.55 -28.52
N ARG A 117 -40.15 -7.70 -28.99
CA ARG A 117 -40.65 -6.38 -28.46
C ARG A 117 -40.85 -5.35 -29.60
N ARG A 118 -41.79 -4.39 -29.55
CA ARG A 118 -43.07 -4.22 -28.81
C ARG A 118 -43.74 -2.93 -29.33
N ARG A 119 -45.09 -2.90 -29.48
CA ARG A 119 -45.89 -1.68 -29.77
C ARG A 119 -45.57 -1.02 -31.15
N ASN A 120 -46.36 -0.09 -31.70
CA ASN A 120 -47.70 0.46 -31.39
C ASN A 120 -48.32 0.98 -32.71
N GLN A 121 -49.66 1.09 -32.79
CA GLN A 121 -50.42 2.12 -33.54
C GLN A 121 -50.20 2.20 -35.09
N ASP A 122 -51.14 2.58 -35.96
CA ASP A 122 -52.36 3.40 -35.82
C ASP A 122 -53.57 2.89 -36.65
N LEU A 123 -54.74 3.46 -36.35
CA LEU A 123 -55.96 3.55 -37.17
C LEU A 123 -56.08 5.02 -37.66
N PRO A 124 -56.87 5.41 -38.71
CA PRO A 124 -58.29 5.03 -38.88
C PRO A 124 -58.77 4.92 -40.39
N PRO A 125 -59.92 5.48 -40.89
CA PRO A 125 -60.85 4.78 -41.83
C PRO A 125 -60.96 5.54 -43.20
N PRO A 126 -62.05 5.50 -44.04
CA PRO A 126 -63.33 4.73 -44.11
C PRO A 126 -63.44 3.95 -45.45
N ARG A 127 -64.55 3.69 -46.19
CA ARG A 127 -66.02 4.01 -46.25
C ARG A 127 -66.72 2.77 -46.89
N LEU A 128 -68.02 2.43 -46.81
CA LEU A 128 -69.34 3.11 -46.87
C LEU A 128 -69.73 3.73 -48.23
N GLY A 129 -70.69 3.06 -48.92
CA GLY A 129 -71.42 3.44 -50.16
C GLY A 129 -71.97 2.15 -50.81
N GLN A 130 -73.23 1.97 -51.27
CA GLN A 130 -74.15 2.77 -52.10
C GLN A 130 -73.66 2.93 -53.56
N SER A 131 -74.48 2.83 -54.62
CA SER A 131 -75.90 2.42 -54.79
C SER A 131 -76.14 2.22 -56.31
N GLN A 132 -77.18 1.45 -56.73
CA GLN A 132 -77.97 1.63 -57.99
C GLN A 132 -77.20 1.70 -59.35
N ASP A 133 -77.78 1.73 -60.54
CA ASP A 133 -78.99 1.14 -61.18
C ASP A 133 -78.64 1.10 -62.70
N ASP A 134 -79.63 1.08 -63.61
CA ASP A 134 -79.53 1.25 -65.07
C ASP A 134 -78.74 0.17 -65.84
N ILE A 135 -79.39 -0.74 -66.56
CA ILE A 135 -80.15 -0.54 -67.82
C ILE A 135 -79.26 -0.06 -68.98
N ASP A 136 -79.03 -0.96 -69.95
CA ASP A 136 -79.41 -0.63 -71.33
C ASP A 136 -79.85 -1.90 -72.10
N VAL A 137 -80.71 -1.73 -73.11
CA VAL A 137 -81.42 -2.82 -73.80
C VAL A 137 -81.37 -2.65 -75.33
N ALA A 138 -80.69 -3.58 -76.01
CA ALA A 138 -80.64 -3.61 -77.47
C ALA A 138 -80.99 -5.01 -78.05
N ARG A 139 -82.25 -5.14 -78.50
CA ARG A 139 -82.74 -5.75 -79.77
C ARG A 139 -81.91 -6.90 -80.39
N ARG A 140 -82.50 -8.00 -80.89
CA ARG A 140 -83.87 -8.27 -81.40
C ARG A 140 -84.15 -9.81 -81.41
N PRO A 141 -85.37 -10.29 -81.69
CA PRO A 141 -85.75 -11.69 -81.44
C PRO A 141 -85.62 -12.64 -82.65
N GLY A 142 -85.31 -13.91 -82.35
CA GLY A 142 -85.68 -15.11 -83.11
C GLY A 142 -85.97 -16.20 -82.07
N ARG A 143 -87.22 -16.55 -81.77
CA ARG A 143 -88.22 -17.28 -82.59
C ARG A 143 -87.97 -18.80 -82.62
N TRP A 144 -88.25 -19.39 -81.44
CA TRP A 144 -88.59 -20.80 -81.21
C TRP A 144 -87.42 -21.79 -81.29
N ASP A 145 -87.28 -22.64 -80.27
CA ASP A 145 -87.62 -24.07 -80.40
C ASP A 145 -87.89 -24.68 -79.02
N ASN A 146 -88.80 -25.67 -78.97
CA ASN A 146 -89.19 -26.33 -77.71
C ASN A 146 -88.07 -27.24 -77.17
N ASP A 147 -87.14 -27.66 -78.04
CA ASP A 147 -85.93 -28.41 -77.74
C ASP A 147 -85.04 -27.75 -76.67
N HIS A 148 -85.16 -26.43 -76.47
CA HIS A 148 -84.39 -25.72 -75.46
C HIS A 148 -84.87 -26.04 -74.03
N GLU A 149 -86.17 -26.25 -73.81
CA GLU A 149 -86.70 -26.59 -72.48
C GLU A 149 -86.37 -28.04 -72.09
N GLU A 150 -86.34 -28.97 -73.06
CA GLU A 150 -85.93 -30.35 -72.80
C GLU A 150 -84.40 -30.46 -72.57
N ASN A 151 -83.59 -29.73 -73.35
CA ASN A 151 -82.16 -29.59 -73.05
C ASN A 151 -81.91 -28.99 -71.66
N LEU A 152 -82.62 -27.92 -71.27
CA LEU A 152 -82.52 -27.33 -69.93
C LEU A 152 -82.91 -28.31 -68.81
N ARG A 153 -83.83 -29.25 -69.06
CA ARG A 153 -84.17 -30.31 -68.09
C ARG A 153 -83.10 -31.38 -67.99
N LEU A 154 -82.53 -31.82 -69.12
CA LEU A 154 -81.41 -32.75 -69.16
C LEU A 154 -80.14 -32.13 -68.52
N GLU A 155 -79.88 -30.86 -68.80
CA GLU A 155 -78.78 -30.08 -68.20
C GLU A 155 -78.99 -29.87 -66.70
N MET A 156 -80.21 -29.54 -66.25
CA MET A 156 -80.54 -29.51 -64.81
C MET A 156 -80.35 -30.88 -64.13
N GLU A 157 -80.67 -31.99 -64.80
CA GLU A 157 -80.44 -33.32 -64.22
C GLU A 157 -78.97 -33.75 -64.24
N ALA A 158 -78.21 -33.35 -65.25
CA ALA A 158 -76.75 -33.49 -65.29
C ALA A 158 -76.10 -32.68 -64.17
N LEU A 159 -76.42 -31.38 -64.04
CA LEU A 159 -75.95 -30.51 -62.96
C LEU A 159 -76.38 -31.01 -61.57
N ARG A 160 -77.59 -31.56 -61.42
CA ARG A 160 -78.03 -32.22 -60.17
C ARG A 160 -77.30 -33.54 -59.88
N ARG A 161 -76.69 -34.18 -60.88
CA ARG A 161 -75.85 -35.37 -60.73
C ARG A 161 -74.43 -34.96 -60.36
N GLU A 162 -73.86 -34.03 -61.11
CA GLU A 162 -72.55 -33.44 -60.85
C GLU A 162 -72.49 -32.75 -59.48
N LEU A 163 -73.54 -32.02 -59.06
CA LEU A 163 -73.61 -31.44 -57.71
C LEU A 163 -73.61 -32.52 -56.62
N ARG A 164 -74.24 -33.68 -56.84
CA ARG A 164 -74.20 -34.82 -55.89
C ARG A 164 -72.82 -35.46 -55.85
N GLU A 165 -72.13 -35.57 -56.98
CA GLU A 165 -70.76 -36.08 -57.08
C GLU A 165 -69.72 -35.08 -56.55
N ALA A 166 -69.95 -33.78 -56.71
CA ALA A 166 -69.17 -32.70 -56.13
C ALA A 166 -69.36 -32.64 -54.60
N ASN A 167 -70.61 -32.69 -54.10
CA ASN A 167 -70.89 -32.76 -52.67
C ASN A 167 -70.38 -34.08 -52.05
N GLY A 168 -70.41 -35.18 -52.79
CA GLY A 168 -69.80 -36.45 -52.37
C GLY A 168 -68.27 -36.33 -52.23
N ARG A 169 -67.60 -35.70 -53.20
CA ARG A 169 -66.16 -35.39 -53.13
C ARG A 169 -65.84 -34.38 -52.02
N ALA A 170 -66.67 -33.36 -51.81
CA ALA A 170 -66.52 -32.38 -50.75
C ALA A 170 -66.64 -33.03 -49.37
N ALA A 171 -67.68 -33.83 -49.11
CA ALA A 171 -67.85 -34.55 -47.86
C ALA A 171 -66.76 -35.62 -47.60
N GLN A 172 -66.11 -36.14 -48.65
CA GLN A 172 -64.89 -36.94 -48.51
C GLN A 172 -63.67 -36.08 -48.17
N ALA A 173 -63.49 -34.94 -48.84
CA ALA A 173 -62.41 -34.00 -48.58
C ALA A 173 -62.48 -33.40 -47.15
N GLU A 174 -63.67 -33.04 -46.67
CA GLU A 174 -63.91 -32.57 -45.30
C GLU A 174 -63.48 -33.61 -44.26
N ARG A 175 -63.82 -34.89 -44.46
CA ARG A 175 -63.38 -35.98 -43.56
C ARG A 175 -61.86 -36.16 -43.57
N VAL A 176 -61.22 -36.04 -44.74
CA VAL A 176 -59.75 -36.09 -44.87
C VAL A 176 -59.10 -34.89 -44.19
N VAL A 177 -59.64 -33.68 -44.36
CA VAL A 177 -59.18 -32.45 -43.69
C VAL A 177 -59.35 -32.58 -42.18
N GLU A 178 -60.50 -33.06 -41.69
CA GLU A 178 -60.73 -33.26 -40.25
C GLU A 178 -59.78 -34.32 -39.67
N GLN A 179 -59.55 -35.42 -40.38
CA GLN A 179 -58.60 -36.46 -39.96
C GLN A 179 -57.16 -35.93 -39.93
N LEU A 180 -56.74 -35.15 -40.94
CA LEU A 180 -55.43 -34.50 -40.97
C LEU A 180 -55.30 -33.42 -39.89
N GLN A 181 -56.36 -32.66 -39.58
CA GLN A 181 -56.37 -31.65 -38.54
C GLN A 181 -56.31 -32.28 -37.13
N ARG A 182 -56.98 -33.42 -36.91
CA ARG A 182 -56.84 -34.23 -35.70
C ARG A 182 -55.41 -34.78 -35.57
N GLN A 183 -54.83 -35.33 -36.64
CA GLN A 183 -53.43 -35.80 -36.64
C GLN A 183 -52.43 -34.66 -36.39
N ALA A 184 -52.60 -33.51 -37.03
CA ALA A 184 -51.79 -32.32 -36.80
C ALA A 184 -51.88 -31.85 -35.35
N SER A 185 -53.09 -31.79 -34.78
CA SER A 185 -53.28 -31.39 -33.38
C SER A 185 -52.66 -32.39 -32.39
N ILE A 186 -52.66 -33.69 -32.69
CA ILE A 186 -51.98 -34.71 -31.87
C ILE A 186 -50.45 -34.55 -31.98
N ASN A 187 -49.93 -34.36 -33.19
CA ASN A 187 -48.49 -34.17 -33.43
C ASN A 187 -47.97 -32.86 -32.79
N ASP A 188 -48.76 -31.78 -32.84
CA ASP A 188 -48.45 -30.52 -32.17
C ASP A 188 -48.49 -30.65 -30.63
N ALA A 189 -49.45 -31.40 -30.08
CA ALA A 189 -49.48 -31.69 -28.65
C ALA A 189 -48.27 -32.53 -28.21
N ALA A 190 -47.91 -33.57 -28.98
CA ALA A 190 -46.72 -34.38 -28.73
C ALA A 190 -45.44 -33.52 -28.77
N ARG A 191 -45.26 -32.71 -29.82
CA ARG A 191 -44.12 -31.78 -29.95
C ARG A 191 -44.07 -30.72 -28.84
N ARG A 192 -45.21 -30.21 -28.37
CA ARG A 192 -45.25 -29.26 -27.25
C ARG A 192 -44.85 -29.93 -25.94
N ASN A 193 -45.26 -31.19 -25.71
CA ASN A 193 -44.84 -31.95 -24.53
C ASN A 193 -43.35 -32.31 -24.57
N GLU A 194 -42.83 -32.72 -25.72
CA GLU A 194 -41.38 -32.97 -25.95
C GLU A 194 -40.55 -31.69 -25.77
N ASN A 195 -41.02 -30.57 -26.30
CA ASN A 195 -40.41 -29.25 -26.09
C ASN A 195 -40.52 -28.79 -24.62
N SER A 196 -41.60 -29.09 -23.89
CA SER A 196 -41.70 -28.79 -22.45
C SER A 196 -40.71 -29.62 -21.65
N ALA A 197 -40.66 -30.93 -21.87
CA ALA A 197 -39.74 -31.84 -21.18
C ALA A 197 -38.27 -31.49 -21.43
N THR A 198 -37.92 -31.06 -22.66
CA THR A 198 -36.56 -30.60 -22.96
C THR A 198 -36.26 -29.21 -22.36
N VAL A 199 -37.21 -28.27 -22.35
CA VAL A 199 -37.05 -26.98 -21.66
C VAL A 199 -36.93 -27.16 -20.14
N GLU A 200 -37.71 -28.05 -19.53
CA GLU A 200 -37.64 -28.39 -18.11
C GLU A 200 -36.33 -29.10 -17.76
N GLY A 201 -35.85 -30.02 -18.62
CA GLY A 201 -34.55 -30.67 -18.49
C GLY A 201 -33.39 -29.67 -18.59
N LEU A 202 -33.42 -28.75 -19.56
CA LEU A 202 -32.44 -27.66 -19.68
C LEU A 202 -32.51 -26.70 -18.49
N ALA A 203 -33.71 -26.37 -18.00
CA ALA A 203 -33.89 -25.53 -16.82
C ALA A 203 -33.48 -26.23 -15.51
N ALA A 204 -33.49 -27.56 -15.46
CA ALA A 204 -32.86 -28.33 -14.38
C ALA A 204 -31.32 -28.28 -14.50
N GLN A 205 -30.76 -28.57 -15.68
CA GLN A 205 -29.31 -28.50 -15.93
C GLN A 205 -28.72 -27.11 -15.65
N ILE A 206 -29.40 -26.02 -16.05
CA ILE A 206 -28.97 -24.65 -15.74
C ILE A 206 -28.98 -24.37 -14.23
N ARG A 207 -29.91 -24.97 -13.46
CA ARG A 207 -29.89 -24.85 -11.99
C ARG A 207 -28.77 -25.65 -11.35
N THR A 208 -28.52 -26.88 -11.83
CA THR A 208 -27.38 -27.70 -11.37
C THR A 208 -26.04 -27.02 -11.67
N LEU A 209 -25.81 -26.60 -12.92
CA LEU A 209 -24.58 -25.92 -13.34
C LEU A 209 -24.36 -24.58 -12.61
N ARG A 210 -25.43 -23.87 -12.21
CA ARG A 210 -25.31 -22.69 -11.34
C ARG A 210 -24.92 -23.07 -9.92
N ALA A 211 -25.55 -24.08 -9.33
CA ALA A 211 -25.16 -24.56 -8.00
C ALA A 211 -23.72 -25.09 -7.97
N GLU A 212 -23.28 -25.79 -9.01
CA GLU A 212 -21.89 -26.23 -9.19
C GLU A 212 -20.92 -25.05 -9.39
N LEU A 213 -21.33 -24.01 -10.12
CA LEU A 213 -20.54 -22.78 -10.29
C LEU A 213 -20.44 -21.98 -8.97
N ASP A 214 -21.54 -21.86 -8.23
CA ASP A 214 -21.59 -21.16 -6.94
C ASP A 214 -20.82 -21.92 -5.85
N ASP A 215 -20.88 -23.26 -5.84
CA ASP A 215 -20.06 -24.11 -4.97
C ASP A 215 -18.57 -24.05 -5.37
N ALA A 216 -18.25 -24.11 -6.67
CA ALA A 216 -16.88 -23.95 -7.15
C ALA A 216 -16.32 -22.55 -6.86
N HIS A 217 -17.13 -21.49 -6.98
CA HIS A 217 -16.74 -20.13 -6.56
C HIS A 217 -16.52 -20.07 -5.04
N SER A 218 -17.46 -20.59 -4.24
CA SER A 218 -17.33 -20.67 -2.78
C SER A 218 -16.06 -21.42 -2.38
N HIS A 219 -15.78 -22.55 -3.03
CA HIS A 219 -14.57 -23.35 -2.84
C HIS A 219 -13.32 -22.56 -3.22
N ILE A 220 -13.26 -21.96 -4.41
CA ILE A 220 -12.12 -21.14 -4.88
C ILE A 220 -11.85 -19.96 -3.94
N PHE A 221 -12.88 -19.25 -3.47
CA PHE A 221 -12.70 -18.15 -2.52
C PHE A 221 -12.33 -18.63 -1.11
N SER A 222 -12.82 -19.79 -0.66
CA SER A 222 -12.38 -20.43 0.59
C SER A 222 -10.93 -20.96 0.53
N LEU A 223 -10.44 -21.26 -0.67
CA LEU A 223 -9.07 -21.69 -0.93
C LEU A 223 -8.09 -20.54 -1.18
N GLN A 224 -8.58 -19.30 -1.35
CA GLN A 224 -7.73 -18.11 -1.41
C GLN A 224 -7.43 -17.64 0.03
N PRO A 225 -6.17 -17.70 0.51
CA PRO A 225 -5.82 -17.12 1.81
C PRO A 225 -6.11 -15.62 1.81
N PHE A 226 -6.35 -15.04 2.98
CA PHE A 226 -6.58 -13.60 3.10
C PHE A 226 -5.35 -12.81 2.62
N ARG A 227 -5.47 -12.15 1.46
CA ARG A 227 -4.42 -11.34 0.85
C ARG A 227 -4.66 -9.87 1.09
N LYS A 228 -3.89 -9.29 2.02
CA LYS A 228 -3.64 -7.85 2.05
C LYS A 228 -2.25 -7.57 1.48
N ASP A 229 -2.14 -7.70 0.16
CA ASP A 229 -0.87 -7.56 -0.57
C ASP A 229 -0.48 -6.07 -0.67
N PHE A 230 0.11 -5.54 0.41
CA PHE A 230 0.65 -4.18 0.45
C PHE A 230 1.79 -3.99 -0.55
N THR A 231 1.81 -2.85 -1.25
CA THR A 231 2.89 -2.59 -2.19
C THR A 231 4.16 -2.08 -1.48
N PRO A 232 5.37 -2.33 -2.03
CA PRO A 232 6.60 -1.72 -1.50
C PRO A 232 6.60 -0.19 -1.60
N LYS A 233 5.76 0.40 -2.48
CA LYS A 233 5.58 1.85 -2.58
C LYS A 233 4.73 2.38 -1.42
N GLU A 234 3.61 1.71 -1.11
CA GLU A 234 2.69 2.06 -0.02
C GLU A 234 3.41 2.04 1.33
N ILE A 235 3.99 0.88 1.70
CA ILE A 235 4.72 0.74 2.99
C ILE A 235 5.92 1.69 3.07
N GLY A 236 6.54 2.01 1.92
CA GLY A 236 7.57 3.04 1.85
C GLY A 236 7.04 4.45 2.12
N GLN A 237 5.83 4.77 1.65
CA GLN A 237 5.18 6.06 1.91
C GLN A 237 4.74 6.17 3.38
N ASP A 238 4.10 5.15 3.94
CA ASP A 238 3.73 5.13 5.37
C ASP A 238 4.96 5.37 6.27
N TYR A 239 6.12 4.83 5.88
CA TYR A 239 7.39 5.02 6.59
C TYR A 239 7.96 6.43 6.40
N ASP A 240 7.92 6.99 5.19
CA ASP A 240 8.32 8.38 4.95
C ASP A 240 7.44 9.36 5.74
N ASP A 241 6.12 9.11 5.79
CA ASP A 241 5.14 9.91 6.53
C ASP A 241 5.37 9.83 8.05
N LEU A 242 5.72 8.64 8.58
CA LEU A 242 6.15 8.46 9.97
C LEU A 242 7.44 9.25 10.26
N VAL A 243 8.46 9.15 9.41
CA VAL A 243 9.74 9.87 9.57
C VAL A 243 9.52 11.38 9.50
N TYR A 244 8.62 11.85 8.62
CA TYR A 244 8.19 13.24 8.56
C TYR A 244 7.46 13.68 9.84
N GLY A 245 6.53 12.88 10.35
CA GLY A 245 5.82 13.14 11.61
C GLY A 245 6.76 13.26 12.82
N VAL A 246 7.79 12.41 12.88
CA VAL A 246 8.87 12.50 13.87
C VAL A 246 9.66 13.80 13.72
N ALA A 247 10.12 14.12 12.50
CA ALA A 247 10.89 15.34 12.24
C ALA A 247 10.09 16.62 12.56
N GLU A 248 8.81 16.67 12.19
CA GLU A 248 7.93 17.80 12.45
C GLU A 248 7.62 17.97 13.95
N TRP A 249 7.43 16.86 14.68
CA TRP A 249 7.26 16.87 16.14
C TRP A 249 8.52 17.34 16.87
N ILE A 250 9.69 16.84 16.49
CA ILE A 250 10.98 17.28 17.06
C ILE A 250 11.25 18.75 16.74
N GLY A 251 11.00 19.22 15.51
CA GLY A 251 11.16 20.64 15.16
C GLY A 251 10.28 21.54 16.04
N LYS A 252 8.99 21.24 16.17
CA LYS A 252 8.05 21.93 17.08
C LYS A 252 8.51 21.92 18.55
N LEU A 253 9.18 20.85 18.97
CA LEU A 253 9.68 20.66 20.34
C LEU A 253 11.00 21.41 20.60
N ALA A 254 11.92 21.43 19.65
CA ALA A 254 13.32 21.77 19.87
C ALA A 254 13.84 22.99 19.08
N ASP A 255 13.36 23.28 17.86
CA ASP A 255 13.82 24.47 17.11
C ASP A 255 13.68 25.78 17.93
N PRO A 256 12.56 26.06 18.61
CA PRO A 256 12.41 27.28 19.40
C PRO A 256 13.40 27.41 20.58
N ILE A 257 14.08 26.32 20.94
CA ILE A 257 15.11 26.25 21.98
C ILE A 257 16.50 26.39 21.33
N VAL A 258 16.79 25.60 20.29
CA VAL A 258 18.11 25.53 19.63
C VAL A 258 18.45 26.85 18.90
N GLU A 259 17.44 27.57 18.41
CA GLU A 259 17.63 28.89 17.76
C GLU A 259 17.89 30.05 18.75
N ASP A 260 17.88 29.80 20.06
CA ASP A 260 17.96 30.84 21.09
C ASP A 260 18.93 30.46 22.24
N PRO A 261 20.08 31.15 22.37
CA PRO A 261 21.08 30.81 23.39
C PRO A 261 20.60 31.07 24.82
N GLU A 262 19.67 32.00 25.06
CA GLU A 262 19.06 32.18 26.38
C GLU A 262 18.19 30.99 26.74
N LYS A 263 17.43 30.45 25.77
CA LYS A 263 16.62 29.24 25.99
C LYS A 263 17.46 27.98 26.14
N ILE A 264 18.57 27.82 25.40
CA ILE A 264 19.55 26.75 25.65
C ILE A 264 20.04 26.82 27.10
N ASN A 265 20.48 28.00 27.55
CA ASN A 265 20.98 28.18 28.91
C ASN A 265 19.89 27.98 29.97
N ALA A 266 18.64 28.37 29.71
CA ALA A 266 17.50 28.13 30.59
C ALA A 266 17.14 26.64 30.69
N VAL A 267 17.22 25.88 29.60
CA VAL A 267 17.02 24.41 29.60
C VAL A 267 18.16 23.71 30.35
N VAL A 268 19.41 24.11 30.16
CA VAL A 268 20.56 23.61 30.93
C VAL A 268 20.41 23.95 32.44
N ALA A 269 19.95 25.15 32.79
CA ALA A 269 19.67 25.52 34.18
C ALA A 269 18.49 24.75 34.79
N LEU A 270 17.49 24.37 33.98
CA LEU A 270 16.38 23.50 34.40
C LEU A 270 16.84 22.05 34.59
N ALA A 271 17.67 21.54 33.68
CA ALA A 271 18.26 20.21 33.71
C ALA A 271 19.12 19.98 34.95
N ARG A 272 19.92 20.97 35.37
CA ARG A 272 20.66 20.93 36.66
C ARG A 272 19.75 20.74 37.88
N LYS A 273 18.50 21.20 37.82
CA LYS A 273 17.47 21.01 38.86
C LYS A 273 16.66 19.71 38.69
N ARG A 274 16.93 18.92 37.64
CA ARG A 274 16.21 17.69 37.26
C ARG A 274 17.18 16.54 36.93
N PRO A 275 18.05 16.14 37.87
CA PRO A 275 19.05 15.10 37.62
C PRO A 275 18.44 13.76 37.20
N ALA A 276 17.20 13.44 37.60
CA ALA A 276 16.49 12.24 37.17
C ALA A 276 16.08 12.26 35.69
N ASP A 277 15.51 13.37 35.20
CA ASP A 277 15.14 13.52 33.78
C ASP A 277 16.41 13.50 32.90
N VAL A 278 17.48 14.18 33.34
CA VAL A 278 18.83 14.12 32.73
C VAL A 278 19.37 12.69 32.70
N ALA A 279 19.27 11.94 33.80
CA ALA A 279 19.76 10.58 33.87
C ALA A 279 18.99 9.62 32.95
N LYS A 280 17.69 9.86 32.69
CA LYS A 280 16.93 9.10 31.68
C LYS A 280 17.44 9.38 30.26
N LEU A 281 17.66 10.64 29.90
CA LEU A 281 18.23 11.00 28.59
C LEU A 281 19.67 10.48 28.44
N ARG A 282 20.52 10.62 29.46
CA ARG A 282 21.90 10.11 29.44
C ARG A 282 21.92 8.60 29.23
N ARG A 283 21.15 7.84 30.04
CA ARG A 283 21.04 6.38 29.87
C ARG A 283 20.64 5.98 28.45
N TYR A 284 19.73 6.73 27.81
CA TYR A 284 19.36 6.43 26.43
C TYR A 284 20.53 6.67 25.46
N LEU A 285 21.26 7.77 25.60
CA LEU A 285 22.48 8.05 24.82
C LEU A 285 23.60 7.04 25.09
N ASP A 286 23.75 6.55 26.33
CA ASP A 286 24.78 5.58 26.73
C ASP A 286 24.64 4.23 25.99
N HIS A 287 23.43 3.86 25.53
CA HIS A 287 23.20 2.65 24.74
C HIS A 287 23.55 2.82 23.25
N HIS A 288 23.75 4.06 22.78
CA HIS A 288 23.91 4.41 21.37
C HIS A 288 25.10 5.39 21.22
N ILE A 289 26.32 4.86 21.37
CA ILE A 289 27.57 5.64 21.43
C ILE A 289 27.76 6.58 20.23
N GLU A 290 27.21 6.24 19.06
CA GLU A 290 27.20 7.06 17.85
C GLU A 290 26.34 8.34 17.96
N LEU A 291 25.34 8.37 18.86
CA LEU A 291 24.60 9.60 19.18
C LEU A 291 25.45 10.56 20.01
N ILE A 292 26.24 10.02 20.95
CA ILE A 292 27.18 10.80 21.77
C ILE A 292 28.25 11.45 20.89
N ASN A 293 28.79 10.71 19.91
CA ASN A 293 29.68 11.25 18.88
C ASN A 293 29.01 12.36 18.05
N GLY A 294 27.77 12.11 17.59
CA GLY A 294 26.98 13.08 16.85
C GLY A 294 26.79 14.41 17.59
N CYS A 295 26.58 14.37 18.92
CA CYS A 295 26.44 15.56 19.76
C CYS A 295 27.68 16.47 19.78
N ILE A 296 28.87 15.98 19.42
CA ILE A 296 30.10 16.80 19.36
C ILE A 296 30.02 17.82 18.23
N PHE A 297 29.30 17.50 17.15
CA PHE A 297 29.23 18.32 15.96
C PHE A 297 28.15 19.41 16.07
N PRO A 298 28.45 20.67 15.72
CA PRO A 298 27.48 21.76 15.71
C PRO A 298 26.23 21.49 14.87
N GLU A 299 25.13 22.15 15.24
CA GLU A 299 23.83 22.11 14.56
C GLU A 299 23.16 20.72 14.46
N THR A 300 23.69 19.68 15.10
CA THR A 300 23.14 18.31 15.05
C THR A 300 22.01 18.04 16.04
N ASP A 301 21.72 18.98 16.96
CA ASP A 301 20.73 18.79 18.06
C ASP A 301 19.40 18.19 17.57
N ILE A 302 18.84 18.74 16.48
CA ILE A 302 17.56 18.28 15.90
C ILE A 302 17.69 16.86 15.33
N ASP A 303 18.77 16.57 14.60
CA ASP A 303 19.00 15.26 13.99
C ASP A 303 19.17 14.18 15.06
N ILE A 304 19.92 14.47 16.13
CA ILE A 304 20.13 13.54 17.25
C ILE A 304 18.83 13.31 18.01
N LEU A 305 17.98 14.32 18.17
CA LEU A 305 16.66 14.19 18.78
C LEU A 305 15.71 13.33 17.91
N ILE A 306 15.75 13.45 16.58
CA ILE A 306 15.06 12.54 15.64
C ILE A 306 15.62 11.11 15.78
N ALA A 307 16.95 10.98 15.83
CA ALA A 307 17.66 9.71 15.90
C ALA A 307 17.39 8.93 17.19
N ILE A 308 17.06 9.62 18.29
CA ILE A 308 16.54 9.04 19.54
C ILE A 308 15.14 8.46 19.33
N VAL A 309 14.22 9.20 18.69
CA VAL A 309 12.85 8.69 18.43
C VAL A 309 12.89 7.46 17.53
N MET A 310 13.64 7.52 16.42
CA MET A 310 13.66 6.41 15.45
C MET A 310 14.26 5.12 16.04
N ARG A 311 15.29 5.22 16.90
CA ARG A 311 15.80 4.06 17.65
C ARG A 311 14.79 3.56 18.68
N PHE A 312 14.16 4.44 19.45
CA PHE A 312 13.15 4.02 20.42
C PHE A 312 12.01 3.25 19.74
N LEU A 313 11.51 3.76 18.61
CA LEU A 313 10.53 3.06 17.79
C LEU A 313 11.05 1.73 17.27
N GLN A 314 12.30 1.66 16.82
CA GLN A 314 12.88 0.40 16.38
C GLN A 314 12.95 -0.64 17.50
N ASP A 315 13.45 -0.27 18.67
CA ASP A 315 13.69 -1.18 19.79
C ASP A 315 12.41 -1.59 20.53
N ASN A 316 11.40 -0.72 20.59
CA ASN A 316 10.18 -0.92 21.40
C ASN A 316 8.91 -1.14 20.58
N VAL A 317 8.88 -0.70 19.31
CA VAL A 317 7.80 -1.01 18.36
C VAL A 317 8.27 -2.08 17.38
N PHE A 318 9.16 -1.75 16.43
CA PHE A 318 9.39 -2.58 15.24
C PHE A 318 10.11 -3.92 15.49
N GLN A 319 11.04 -4.01 16.45
CA GLN A 319 11.74 -5.25 16.80
C GLN A 319 10.85 -6.25 17.57
N PRO A 320 10.15 -5.88 18.67
CA PRO A 320 9.25 -6.79 19.35
C PRO A 320 8.05 -7.13 18.47
N GLN A 321 7.72 -8.42 18.34
CA GLN A 321 6.55 -8.85 17.57
C GLN A 321 5.27 -8.26 18.20
N LEU A 322 4.44 -7.60 17.37
CA LEU A 322 3.30 -6.78 17.80
C LEU A 322 3.65 -5.82 18.97
N PHE A 323 4.80 -5.14 18.91
CA PHE A 323 5.26 -4.15 19.90
C PHE A 323 5.20 -4.62 21.39
N GLY A 324 5.32 -5.94 21.59
CA GLY A 324 5.27 -6.62 22.89
C GLY A 324 3.85 -7.03 23.35
N CYS A 325 2.80 -6.66 22.62
CA CYS A 325 1.42 -7.07 22.93
C CYS A 325 1.20 -8.56 22.67
N MET A 326 0.29 -9.17 23.43
CA MET A 326 -0.17 -10.55 23.26
C MET A 326 0.96 -11.59 23.18
N SER A 327 2.09 -11.35 23.87
CA SER A 327 3.34 -12.10 23.71
C SER A 327 3.18 -13.62 23.81
N THR A 328 2.34 -14.13 24.72
CA THR A 328 2.02 -15.56 24.84
C THR A 328 1.33 -16.14 23.60
N ALA A 329 0.39 -15.42 23.00
CA ALA A 329 -0.31 -15.85 21.78
C ALA A 329 0.61 -15.75 20.55
N VAL A 330 1.44 -14.71 20.47
CA VAL A 330 2.48 -14.55 19.45
C VAL A 330 3.51 -15.69 19.52
N GLN A 331 3.94 -16.08 20.73
CA GLN A 331 4.82 -17.22 20.96
C GLN A 331 4.15 -18.55 20.55
N ALA A 332 2.85 -18.74 20.86
CA ALA A 332 2.10 -19.92 20.43
C ALA A 332 2.00 -20.01 18.90
N LEU A 333 1.73 -18.92 18.19
CA LEU A 333 1.78 -18.88 16.72
C LEU A 333 3.19 -19.19 16.17
N GLY A 334 4.25 -18.70 16.81
CA GLY A 334 5.63 -19.02 16.44
C GLY A 334 5.99 -20.51 16.64
N PHE A 335 5.51 -21.12 17.73
CA PHE A 335 5.66 -22.56 17.97
C PHE A 335 4.90 -23.40 16.94
N ILE A 336 3.69 -22.98 16.56
CA ILE A 336 2.89 -23.65 15.53
C ILE A 336 3.54 -23.49 14.14
N GLU A 337 4.02 -22.29 13.76
CA GLU A 337 4.79 -22.06 12.52
C GLU A 337 6.01 -23.00 12.45
N HIS A 338 6.80 -23.06 13.53
CA HIS A 338 7.96 -23.94 13.63
C HIS A 338 7.59 -25.42 13.51
N SER A 339 6.48 -25.85 14.12
CA SER A 339 6.00 -27.23 14.04
C SER A 339 5.51 -27.59 12.63
N MET A 340 4.79 -26.67 11.98
CA MET A 340 4.32 -26.83 10.59
C MET A 340 5.46 -26.84 9.57
N GLN A 341 6.57 -26.15 9.86
CA GLN A 341 7.76 -26.11 9.02
C GLN A 341 8.59 -27.42 9.09
N ASN A 342 8.62 -28.08 10.25
CA ASN A 342 9.58 -29.15 10.55
C ASN A 342 8.98 -30.56 10.75
N TYR A 343 7.71 -30.68 11.16
CA TYR A 343 7.11 -31.96 11.57
C TYR A 343 5.84 -32.36 10.81
N VAL A 344 5.34 -31.51 9.90
CA VAL A 344 4.13 -31.79 9.10
C VAL A 344 4.52 -32.33 7.73
N GLU A 345 3.96 -33.49 7.36
CA GLU A 345 4.02 -34.05 6.02
C GLU A 345 2.64 -34.04 5.34
N PRO A 346 2.54 -33.71 4.04
CA PRO A 346 3.61 -33.19 3.19
C PRO A 346 4.10 -31.82 3.66
N LYS A 347 5.38 -31.52 3.42
CA LYS A 347 5.97 -30.24 3.79
C LYS A 347 5.20 -29.09 3.12
N ARG A 348 4.84 -28.09 3.92
CA ARG A 348 4.25 -26.84 3.42
C ARG A 348 5.35 -25.94 2.88
N ASP A 349 5.06 -25.23 1.79
CA ASP A 349 5.99 -24.22 1.28
C ASP A 349 5.98 -22.97 2.17
N THR A 350 7.07 -22.22 2.10
CA THR A 350 7.30 -20.98 2.85
C THR A 350 6.18 -19.97 2.59
N TYR A 351 5.60 -19.97 1.38
CA TYR A 351 4.50 -19.08 1.01
C TYR A 351 3.19 -19.42 1.73
N ALA A 352 2.77 -20.70 1.78
CA ALA A 352 1.57 -21.10 2.51
C ALA A 352 1.73 -20.90 4.04
N LEU A 353 2.92 -21.19 4.58
CA LEU A 353 3.24 -20.93 6.00
C LEU A 353 3.13 -19.43 6.34
N ARG A 354 3.61 -18.56 5.44
CA ARG A 354 3.57 -17.09 5.64
C ARG A 354 2.21 -16.48 5.40
N SER A 355 1.44 -17.01 4.45
CA SER A 355 0.03 -16.64 4.26
C SER A 355 -0.80 -17.00 5.50
N TRP A 356 -0.63 -18.23 6.01
CA TRP A 356 -1.26 -18.65 7.28
C TRP A 356 -0.85 -17.77 8.46
N ARG A 357 0.44 -17.43 8.59
CA ARG A 357 0.91 -16.53 9.67
C ARG A 357 0.29 -15.15 9.56
N ALA A 358 0.26 -14.55 8.38
CA ALA A 358 -0.32 -13.22 8.16
C ALA A 358 -1.82 -13.21 8.48
N GLU A 359 -2.55 -14.26 8.09
CA GLU A 359 -3.98 -14.41 8.40
C GLU A 359 -4.23 -14.63 9.90
N ALA A 360 -3.43 -15.45 10.58
CA ALA A 360 -3.50 -15.64 12.02
C ALA A 360 -3.18 -14.36 12.81
N MET A 361 -2.18 -13.58 12.37
CA MET A 361 -1.88 -12.25 12.95
C MET A 361 -3.01 -11.26 12.69
N ASN A 362 -3.63 -11.28 11.51
CA ASN A 362 -4.78 -10.43 11.18
C ASN A 362 -6.01 -10.79 12.04
N ALA A 363 -6.26 -12.07 12.29
CA ALA A 363 -7.30 -12.53 13.21
C ALA A 363 -7.03 -12.07 14.66
N MET A 364 -5.78 -12.14 15.13
CA MET A 364 -5.38 -11.59 16.43
C MET A 364 -5.59 -10.07 16.50
N ILE A 365 -5.16 -9.30 15.49
CA ILE A 365 -5.30 -7.84 15.44
C ILE A 365 -6.78 -7.40 15.41
N CYS A 366 -7.64 -8.19 14.79
CA CYS A 366 -9.09 -7.96 14.79
C CYS A 366 -9.77 -8.22 16.15
N SER A 367 -9.15 -8.98 17.07
CA SER A 367 -9.77 -9.40 18.33
C SER A 367 -10.08 -8.24 19.29
N PRO A 368 -11.14 -8.34 20.12
CA PRO A 368 -11.40 -7.38 21.20
C PRO A 368 -10.24 -7.29 22.21
N GLU A 369 -9.63 -8.41 22.55
CA GLU A 369 -8.55 -8.52 23.55
C GLU A 369 -7.32 -7.74 23.09
N TYR A 370 -6.94 -7.89 21.82
CA TYR A 370 -5.82 -7.14 21.24
C TYR A 370 -6.07 -5.64 21.28
N LYS A 371 -7.28 -5.16 20.97
CA LYS A 371 -7.59 -3.72 20.96
C LYS A 371 -7.38 -3.06 22.32
N HIS A 372 -7.77 -3.73 23.41
CA HIS A 372 -7.53 -3.24 24.76
C HIS A 372 -6.03 -3.27 25.12
N ALA A 373 -5.31 -4.35 24.78
CA ALA A 373 -3.87 -4.46 25.01
C ALA A 373 -3.06 -3.41 24.21
N ARG A 374 -3.45 -3.19 22.95
CA ARG A 374 -2.90 -2.20 22.02
C ARG A 374 -3.01 -0.80 22.58
N ASP A 375 -4.21 -0.35 22.95
CA ASP A 375 -4.41 1.03 23.39
C ASP A 375 -3.73 1.30 24.75
N ALA A 376 -3.64 0.29 25.63
CA ALA A 376 -2.80 0.36 26.83
C ALA A 376 -1.30 0.48 26.48
N ARG A 377 -0.75 -0.41 25.64
CA ARG A 377 0.67 -0.37 25.29
C ARG A 377 1.06 0.88 24.50
N ILE A 378 0.15 1.44 23.69
CA ILE A 378 0.32 2.75 23.03
C ILE A 378 0.44 3.87 24.08
N HIS A 379 -0.32 3.83 25.18
CA HIS A 379 -0.16 4.78 26.29
C HIS A 379 1.23 4.64 26.92
N ASP A 380 1.63 3.42 27.28
CA ASP A 380 2.94 3.14 27.90
C ASP A 380 4.10 3.62 27.02
N LEU A 381 4.11 3.23 25.74
CA LEU A 381 5.10 3.67 24.74
C LEU A 381 5.14 5.19 24.59
N THR A 382 3.98 5.87 24.69
CA THR A 382 3.91 7.33 24.65
C THR A 382 4.57 7.96 25.88
N GLU A 383 4.31 7.42 27.08
CA GLU A 383 4.89 7.95 28.32
C GLU A 383 6.40 7.65 28.40
N GLU A 384 6.81 6.44 28.03
CA GLU A 384 8.19 6.00 27.93
C GLU A 384 9.01 6.91 27.00
N LEU A 385 8.51 7.17 25.78
CA LEU A 385 9.16 8.03 24.78
C LEU A 385 9.17 9.50 25.18
N ALA A 386 8.01 10.07 25.53
CA ALA A 386 7.89 11.49 25.88
C ALA A 386 8.77 11.86 27.10
N SER A 387 8.98 10.92 28.02
CA SER A 387 9.76 11.18 29.25
C SER A 387 11.27 11.25 29.02
N ILE A 388 11.79 10.76 27.87
CA ILE A 388 13.17 11.02 27.43
C ILE A 388 13.37 12.52 27.16
N PHE A 389 12.37 13.17 26.56
CA PHE A 389 12.42 14.59 26.18
C PHE A 389 11.97 15.57 27.28
N LYS A 390 11.51 15.07 28.42
CA LYS A 390 10.96 15.88 29.53
C LYS A 390 11.94 16.95 30.03
N VAL A 391 13.25 16.71 29.94
CA VAL A 391 14.31 17.68 30.27
C VAL A 391 14.26 18.97 29.45
N LEU A 392 13.67 18.95 28.24
CA LEU A 392 13.61 20.09 27.31
C LEU A 392 12.48 21.09 27.61
N ARG A 393 11.52 20.76 28.49
CA ARG A 393 10.28 21.54 28.70
C ARG A 393 9.88 21.62 30.17
N LYS A 394 8.84 22.42 30.46
CA LYS A 394 8.24 22.59 31.80
C LYS A 394 7.03 21.66 31.92
N ASP A 395 6.76 21.11 33.10
CA ASP A 395 5.77 20.03 33.30
C ASP A 395 4.34 20.42 32.92
N ARG A 396 4.02 21.72 32.90
CA ARG A 396 2.70 22.23 32.50
C ARG A 396 2.32 21.85 31.06
N ASP A 397 3.29 21.58 30.20
CA ASP A 397 3.07 21.14 28.81
C ASP A 397 2.95 19.61 28.67
N TRP A 398 3.16 18.82 29.73
CA TRP A 398 3.32 17.36 29.67
C TRP A 398 2.21 16.64 28.89
N ASN A 399 0.95 16.85 29.28
CA ASN A 399 -0.20 16.22 28.62
C ASN A 399 -0.33 16.58 27.13
N LYS A 400 0.19 17.75 26.71
CA LYS A 400 0.20 18.19 25.30
C LYS A 400 1.34 17.50 24.52
N ILE A 401 2.48 17.29 25.17
CA ILE A 401 3.62 16.55 24.61
C ILE A 401 3.22 15.08 24.41
N CYS A 402 2.62 14.42 25.42
CA CYS A 402 2.14 13.04 25.30
C CYS A 402 1.10 12.89 24.18
N ARG A 403 0.05 13.74 24.15
CA ARG A 403 -0.98 13.68 23.09
C ARG A 403 -0.43 13.85 21.67
N SER A 404 0.53 14.77 21.48
CA SER A 404 1.15 14.98 20.16
C SER A 404 2.12 13.85 19.77
N CYS A 405 2.87 13.31 20.74
CA CYS A 405 3.72 12.14 20.55
C CYS A 405 2.90 10.89 20.17
N GLN A 406 1.80 10.64 20.89
CA GLN A 406 0.89 9.54 20.60
C GLN A 406 0.32 9.64 19.18
N ALA A 407 -0.10 10.84 18.76
CA ALA A 407 -0.77 11.06 17.49
C ALA A 407 0.16 11.09 16.27
N LEU A 408 1.36 11.68 16.38
CA LEU A 408 2.28 11.86 15.25
C LEU A 408 3.38 10.80 15.16
N ILE A 409 3.58 9.98 16.21
CA ILE A 409 4.73 9.07 16.32
C ILE A 409 4.27 7.66 16.70
N VAL A 410 3.69 7.48 17.89
CA VAL A 410 3.45 6.13 18.43
C VAL A 410 2.33 5.40 17.68
N LYS A 411 1.19 6.06 17.40
CA LYS A 411 0.11 5.44 16.62
C LYS A 411 0.52 5.11 15.18
N PRO A 412 1.11 6.03 14.38
CA PRO A 412 1.57 5.69 13.03
C PRO A 412 2.62 4.57 13.01
N ALA A 413 3.54 4.51 13.99
CA ALA A 413 4.52 3.43 14.07
C ALA A 413 3.89 2.07 14.39
N VAL A 414 2.93 2.02 15.32
CA VAL A 414 2.15 0.81 15.62
C VAL A 414 1.34 0.36 14.40
N GLU A 415 0.64 1.29 13.74
CA GLU A 415 -0.20 1.00 12.57
C GLU A 415 0.63 0.52 11.37
N LEU A 416 1.84 1.06 11.19
CA LEU A 416 2.80 0.58 10.20
C LEU A 416 3.33 -0.82 10.55
N GLN A 417 3.62 -1.11 11.82
CA GLN A 417 4.04 -2.45 12.22
C GLN A 417 2.90 -3.48 12.09
N GLU A 418 1.65 -3.10 12.36
CA GLU A 418 0.47 -3.93 12.09
C GLU A 418 0.39 -4.30 10.60
N LYS A 419 0.66 -3.35 9.68
CA LYS A 419 0.80 -3.66 8.24
C LYS A 419 1.93 -4.65 7.95
N PHE A 420 3.08 -4.57 8.64
CA PHE A 420 4.20 -5.52 8.45
C PHE A 420 3.80 -6.95 8.81
N PHE A 421 3.02 -7.17 9.88
CA PHE A 421 2.66 -8.51 10.37
C PHE A 421 1.51 -9.18 9.60
N ILE A 422 0.62 -8.42 8.97
CA ILE A 422 -0.48 -8.94 8.14
C ILE A 422 -0.15 -8.97 6.64
N SER A 423 1.08 -8.64 6.28
CA SER A 423 1.61 -8.76 4.91
C SER A 423 2.10 -10.17 4.60
N THR A 424 1.94 -10.61 3.36
CA THR A 424 2.55 -11.85 2.83
C THR A 424 4.07 -11.71 2.59
N HIS A 425 4.62 -10.49 2.68
CA HIS A 425 6.05 -10.21 2.56
C HIS A 425 6.64 -9.69 3.87
N HIS A 426 7.92 -9.98 4.13
CA HIS A 426 8.58 -9.59 5.37
C HIS A 426 9.26 -8.22 5.26
N TYR A 427 8.60 -7.20 5.81
CA TYR A 427 9.15 -5.85 6.00
C TYR A 427 9.85 -5.75 7.37
N TYR A 428 11.01 -5.11 7.43
CA TYR A 428 11.72 -4.83 8.67
C TYR A 428 12.53 -3.54 8.59
N LEU A 429 12.80 -2.93 9.76
CA LEU A 429 13.73 -1.82 9.87
C LEU A 429 15.15 -2.34 10.09
N GLU A 430 16.09 -1.72 9.38
CA GLU A 430 17.49 -2.11 9.28
C GLU A 430 18.34 -0.93 9.76
N LEU A 431 18.90 -1.04 10.97
CA LEU A 431 19.81 -0.06 11.55
C LEU A 431 21.18 -0.72 11.69
N GLU A 432 22.02 -0.46 10.70
CA GLU A 432 23.35 -1.02 10.62
C GLU A 432 24.34 -0.07 11.32
N PRO A 433 25.00 -0.50 12.42
CA PRO A 433 25.97 0.33 13.11
C PRO A 433 27.20 0.51 12.23
N MET A 434 27.35 1.69 11.62
CA MET A 434 28.48 2.03 10.74
C MET A 434 29.68 2.62 11.52
N MET A 435 29.61 2.60 12.85
CA MET A 435 30.70 2.85 13.80
C MET A 435 30.65 1.79 14.88
N ALA A 436 31.81 1.43 15.43
CA ALA A 436 31.92 0.55 16.59
C ALA A 436 32.84 1.18 17.64
N ALA A 437 32.59 0.88 18.92
CA ALA A 437 33.55 1.15 19.98
C ALA A 437 34.74 0.19 19.83
N THR A 438 35.95 0.74 19.74
CA THR A 438 37.19 -0.03 19.79
C THR A 438 37.48 -0.53 21.20
N SER A 439 38.46 -1.42 21.36
CA SER A 439 38.97 -1.86 22.67
C SER A 439 39.55 -0.74 23.55
N ARG A 440 39.71 0.47 23.02
CA ARG A 440 40.10 1.68 23.77
C ARG A 440 38.92 2.59 24.13
N ASN A 441 37.69 2.19 23.81
CA ASN A 441 36.48 3.00 23.89
C ASN A 441 36.52 4.28 23.01
N GLU A 442 37.41 4.30 22.00
CA GLU A 442 37.40 5.26 20.89
C GLU A 442 36.39 4.77 19.83
N LEU A 443 35.53 5.62 19.27
CA LEU A 443 34.70 5.22 18.12
C LEU A 443 35.57 5.11 16.86
N ALA A 444 35.41 4.01 16.13
CA ALA A 444 35.97 3.84 14.79
C ALA A 444 34.86 3.56 13.77
N THR A 445 34.94 4.21 12.61
CA THR A 445 34.15 3.87 11.42
C THR A 445 34.49 2.44 10.97
N ILE A 446 33.49 1.59 10.76
CA ILE A 446 33.71 0.20 10.33
C ILE A 446 34.32 0.19 8.91
N PRO A 447 35.28 -0.70 8.58
CA PRO A 447 35.95 -0.71 7.27
C PRO A 447 35.01 -0.75 6.06
N ASP A 448 33.87 -1.44 6.19
CA ASP A 448 32.87 -1.61 5.13
C ASP A 448 31.94 -0.40 4.93
N PHE A 449 31.99 0.61 5.82
CA PHE A 449 31.24 1.86 5.61
C PHE A 449 31.51 2.45 4.22
N TYR A 450 32.78 2.45 3.80
CA TYR A 450 33.23 3.07 2.56
C TYR A 450 32.84 2.33 1.28
N THR A 451 32.68 1.00 1.35
CA THR A 451 32.14 0.21 0.22
C THR A 451 30.62 0.38 0.10
N ARG A 452 29.94 0.64 1.22
CA ARG A 452 28.47 0.70 1.33
C ARG A 452 27.88 2.11 1.24
N LEU A 453 28.71 3.13 0.96
CA LEU A 453 28.28 4.53 0.77
C LEU A 453 27.21 4.74 -0.32
N THR A 454 27.10 3.81 -1.27
CA THR A 454 26.04 3.81 -2.31
C THR A 454 24.70 3.26 -1.81
N GLU A 455 24.68 2.50 -0.72
CA GLU A 455 23.50 1.82 -0.16
C GLU A 455 22.75 2.66 0.88
N VAL A 456 23.43 3.67 1.44
CA VAL A 456 22.92 4.62 2.44
C VAL A 456 22.61 5.99 1.82
N ALA A 457 21.93 6.85 2.57
CA ALA A 457 21.69 8.25 2.24
C ALA A 457 22.50 9.14 3.19
N CYS A 458 23.57 9.74 2.69
CA CYS A 458 24.48 10.56 3.49
C CYS A 458 24.20 12.06 3.32
N GLU A 459 24.17 12.82 4.41
CA GLU A 459 24.04 14.28 4.41
C GLU A 459 25.29 14.94 5.00
N ASN A 460 25.88 15.89 4.27
CA ASN A 460 27.12 16.53 4.68
C ASN A 460 26.86 17.70 5.65
N ILE A 461 27.17 17.53 6.93
CA ILE A 461 27.04 18.59 7.93
C ILE A 461 27.92 19.81 7.60
N LEU A 462 29.11 19.58 7.02
CA LEU A 462 30.05 20.64 6.62
C LEU A 462 29.62 21.41 5.36
N GLN A 463 28.48 21.04 4.77
CA GLN A 463 27.83 21.70 3.63
C GLN A 463 26.32 21.81 3.87
N ASN A 464 25.90 22.10 5.11
CA ASN A 464 24.51 22.44 5.44
C ASN A 464 23.51 21.35 5.03
N ARG A 465 23.77 20.09 5.44
CA ARG A 465 23.00 18.88 5.12
C ARG A 465 22.87 18.57 3.61
N LYS A 466 23.65 19.22 2.73
CA LYS A 466 23.68 18.87 1.31
C LYS A 466 23.95 17.35 1.13
N PRO A 467 23.16 16.62 0.32
CA PRO A 467 23.37 15.20 0.08
C PRO A 467 24.79 14.92 -0.44
N PHE A 468 25.47 13.99 0.22
CA PHE A 468 26.77 13.47 -0.14
C PHE A 468 26.59 12.24 -1.04
N ASP A 469 26.92 12.41 -2.33
CA ASP A 469 26.73 11.40 -3.37
C ASP A 469 28.02 11.21 -4.18
N LEU A 470 28.70 10.09 -3.96
CA LEU A 470 29.96 9.73 -4.65
C LEU A 470 29.82 9.68 -6.18
N ALA A 471 28.64 9.37 -6.71
CA ALA A 471 28.43 9.30 -8.15
C ALA A 471 28.39 10.69 -8.81
N LYS A 472 28.08 11.74 -8.03
CA LYS A 472 28.01 13.14 -8.45
C LYS A 472 29.28 13.94 -8.12
N MET A 473 30.37 13.28 -7.68
CA MET A 473 31.63 13.94 -7.34
C MET A 473 32.61 13.90 -8.51
N GLU A 474 33.05 15.08 -8.94
CA GLU A 474 34.10 15.26 -9.95
C GLU A 474 35.23 16.15 -9.39
N PRO A 475 36.50 15.68 -9.37
CA PRO A 475 36.91 14.29 -9.62
C PRO A 475 36.36 13.32 -8.57
N LYS A 476 36.19 12.04 -8.94
CA LYS A 476 35.77 11.00 -8.00
C LYS A 476 36.84 10.79 -6.93
N PRO A 477 36.50 10.83 -5.62
CA PRO A 477 37.48 10.73 -4.55
C PRO A 477 38.12 9.34 -4.48
N THR A 478 39.43 9.28 -4.26
CA THR A 478 40.14 8.00 -4.05
C THR A 478 39.79 7.39 -2.70
N LYS A 479 40.03 6.08 -2.52
CA LYS A 479 39.77 5.40 -1.24
C LYS A 479 40.52 6.06 -0.07
N GLU A 480 41.76 6.51 -0.29
CA GLU A 480 42.51 7.30 0.69
C GLU A 480 41.89 8.66 1.00
N GLN A 481 41.40 9.38 -0.02
CA GLN A 481 40.71 10.65 0.20
C GLN A 481 39.41 10.44 0.98
N LEU A 482 38.72 9.32 0.80
CA LEU A 482 37.58 8.94 1.63
C LEU A 482 38.00 8.70 3.09
N TYR A 483 39.00 7.84 3.35
CA TYR A 483 39.51 7.60 4.71
C TYR A 483 40.01 8.88 5.42
N LYS A 484 40.58 9.84 4.68
CA LYS A 484 41.13 11.09 5.24
C LYS A 484 40.05 12.18 5.42
N ASN A 485 39.12 12.31 4.47
CA ASN A 485 38.20 13.46 4.39
C ASN A 485 36.73 13.14 4.69
N LEU A 486 36.33 11.88 4.84
CA LEU A 486 34.96 11.49 5.21
C LEU A 486 34.91 10.93 6.65
N THR A 487 34.28 11.67 7.55
CA THR A 487 33.98 11.17 8.91
C THR A 487 32.51 10.78 8.99
N ASN A 488 32.22 9.58 9.50
CA ASN A 488 30.86 9.19 9.88
C ASN A 488 30.48 9.92 11.18
N VAL A 489 29.32 10.58 11.21
CA VAL A 489 28.91 11.41 12.36
C VAL A 489 27.89 10.67 13.22
N SER A 490 26.78 10.23 12.61
CA SER A 490 25.76 9.40 13.27
C SER A 490 24.74 8.86 12.26
N THR A 491 24.12 7.72 12.58
CA THR A 491 22.93 7.23 11.86
C THR A 491 21.66 7.86 12.44
N ILE A 492 20.80 8.43 11.60
CA ILE A 492 19.62 9.19 12.04
C ILE A 492 18.33 8.39 11.85
N VAL A 493 18.10 7.84 10.67
CA VAL A 493 16.88 7.10 10.33
C VAL A 493 17.26 5.70 9.83
N PRO A 494 16.67 4.61 10.37
CA PRO A 494 16.88 3.25 9.86
C PRO A 494 16.50 3.11 8.39
N GLY A 495 17.12 2.15 7.70
CA GLY A 495 16.63 1.68 6.40
C GLY A 495 15.33 0.90 6.56
N LEU A 496 14.47 0.93 5.54
CA LEU A 496 13.34 0.02 5.41
C LEU A 496 13.69 -1.03 4.36
N THR A 497 13.70 -2.30 4.74
CA THR A 497 14.08 -3.41 3.86
C THR A 497 12.97 -4.46 3.79
N LEU A 498 12.80 -5.02 2.60
CA LEU A 498 11.73 -5.95 2.23
C LEU A 498 12.30 -7.27 1.73
N ARG A 499 11.92 -8.39 2.34
CA ARG A 499 12.16 -9.73 1.80
C ARG A 499 10.88 -10.27 1.17
N MET A 500 10.86 -10.35 -0.16
CA MET A 500 9.77 -10.94 -0.92
C MET A 500 9.90 -12.48 -0.91
N ILE A 501 8.76 -13.16 -0.96
CA ILE A 501 8.69 -14.63 -0.95
C ILE A 501 8.22 -15.07 -2.32
N GLY A 502 9.08 -15.76 -3.06
CA GLY A 502 8.73 -16.38 -4.35
C GLY A 502 7.88 -17.63 -4.17
N LYS A 503 7.32 -18.11 -5.29
CA LYS A 503 6.64 -19.42 -5.33
C LYS A 503 7.68 -20.54 -5.19
N GLY A 504 7.38 -21.58 -4.40
CA GLY A 504 8.25 -22.75 -4.27
C GLY A 504 9.58 -22.46 -3.56
N ASP A 505 9.51 -21.92 -2.34
CA ASP A 505 10.65 -21.67 -1.43
C ASP A 505 11.78 -20.75 -1.94
N ALA A 506 11.59 -20.12 -3.11
CA ALA A 506 12.49 -19.11 -3.65
C ALA A 506 12.48 -17.82 -2.78
N LEU A 507 13.34 -17.78 -1.77
CA LEU A 507 13.68 -16.57 -1.02
C LEU A 507 14.37 -15.57 -1.95
N VAL A 508 13.69 -14.48 -2.27
CA VAL A 508 14.26 -13.39 -3.07
C VAL A 508 15.19 -12.55 -2.18
N GLU A 509 16.28 -12.04 -2.74
CA GLU A 509 17.22 -11.16 -2.03
C GLU A 509 16.51 -9.95 -1.39
N PRO A 510 16.94 -9.50 -0.20
CA PRO A 510 16.31 -8.36 0.48
C PRO A 510 16.40 -7.07 -0.36
N LYS A 511 15.24 -6.56 -0.77
CA LYS A 511 15.11 -5.31 -1.50
C LYS A 511 15.00 -4.13 -0.52
N ARG A 512 15.98 -3.24 -0.53
CA ARG A 512 15.93 -1.98 0.23
C ARG A 512 14.85 -1.07 -0.36
N VAL A 513 13.86 -0.70 0.46
CA VAL A 513 12.69 0.14 0.10
C VAL A 513 12.96 1.61 0.41
N ARG A 514 13.64 1.89 1.53
CA ARG A 514 14.22 3.20 1.88
C ARG A 514 15.62 3.00 2.42
N LYS A 515 16.53 3.94 2.09
CA LYS A 515 17.91 3.91 2.56
C LYS A 515 18.00 4.41 4.00
N GLN A 516 18.89 3.80 4.79
CA GLN A 516 19.32 4.33 6.08
C GLN A 516 19.91 5.74 5.88
N GLN A 517 19.43 6.72 6.64
CA GLN A 517 19.91 8.11 6.59
C GLN A 517 21.00 8.35 7.63
N MET A 518 22.07 9.02 7.23
CA MET A 518 23.27 9.22 8.03
C MET A 518 23.85 10.63 7.87
N LEU A 519 24.30 11.22 8.96
CA LEU A 519 25.15 12.40 8.93
C LEU A 519 26.60 12.00 8.64
N VAL A 520 27.25 12.76 7.77
CA VAL A 520 28.68 12.66 7.49
C VAL A 520 29.33 14.04 7.50
N ALA A 521 30.62 14.10 7.81
CA ALA A 521 31.42 15.31 7.69
C ALA A 521 32.45 15.13 6.56
N TRP A 522 32.15 15.68 5.37
CA TRP A 522 33.03 15.64 4.20
C TRP A 522 33.82 16.94 4.03
N GLY A 523 35.13 16.85 4.27
CA GLY A 523 36.10 17.94 4.21
C GLY A 523 37.46 17.54 4.79
N ASN A 524 38.50 18.36 4.61
CA ASN A 524 39.79 18.18 5.26
C ASN A 524 39.69 18.34 6.79
N GLN A 525 40.69 17.80 7.51
CA GLN A 525 40.74 17.85 8.98
C GLN A 525 40.60 19.29 9.50
N ASP A 526 41.34 20.26 8.94
CA ASP A 526 41.27 21.66 9.38
C ASP A 526 39.86 22.27 9.27
N LYS A 527 39.04 21.80 8.31
CA LYS A 527 37.66 22.25 8.17
C LYS A 527 36.75 21.60 9.22
N ARG A 528 36.96 20.32 9.56
CA ARG A 528 36.28 19.66 10.69
C ARG A 528 36.61 20.36 12.01
N ASP A 529 37.89 20.61 12.25
CA ASP A 529 38.38 21.22 13.49
C ASP A 529 37.86 22.65 13.65
N ARG A 530 37.94 23.48 12.59
CA ARG A 530 37.33 24.82 12.58
C ARG A 530 35.82 24.78 12.77
N PHE A 531 35.11 23.82 12.17
CA PHE A 531 33.67 23.69 12.37
C PHE A 531 33.35 23.39 13.85
N THR A 532 34.02 22.41 14.46
CA THR A 532 33.81 22.06 15.88
C THR A 532 34.33 23.11 16.87
N ALA A 533 35.38 23.87 16.54
CA ALA A 533 35.99 24.85 17.44
C ALA A 533 35.34 26.24 17.38
N ASN A 534 34.81 26.64 16.22
CA ASN A 534 34.22 27.98 16.04
C ASN A 534 32.77 28.09 16.53
N THR A 535 32.17 27.02 17.07
CA THR A 535 30.75 27.00 17.45
C THR A 535 30.54 26.54 18.88
N ASP A 536 29.56 27.16 19.54
CA ASP A 536 29.15 26.86 20.89
C ASP A 536 28.69 25.39 21.02
N ARG A 537 29.01 24.72 22.15
CA ARG A 537 28.61 23.31 22.37
C ARG A 537 27.10 23.13 22.17
N THR A 538 26.68 22.09 21.47
CA THR A 538 25.27 21.74 21.22
C THR A 538 24.48 21.59 22.53
N LEU A 539 23.15 21.75 22.47
CA LEU A 539 22.28 21.55 23.63
C LEU A 539 22.42 20.12 24.19
N MET A 540 22.45 19.13 23.32
CA MET A 540 22.58 17.71 23.69
C MET A 540 23.95 17.40 24.31
N ASN A 541 25.04 18.01 23.83
CA ASN A 541 26.36 17.89 24.46
C ASN A 541 26.36 18.51 25.88
N ARG A 542 25.79 19.71 26.05
CA ARG A 542 25.65 20.35 27.37
C ARG A 542 24.82 19.50 28.34
N LEU A 543 23.70 18.93 27.88
CA LEU A 543 22.82 18.07 28.69
C LEU A 543 23.50 16.75 29.07
N TYR A 544 24.18 16.09 28.14
CA TYR A 544 24.90 14.84 28.38
C TYR A 544 26.02 15.03 29.42
N TYR A 545 26.86 16.07 29.29
CA TYR A 545 27.99 16.31 30.19
C TYR A 545 27.65 17.08 31.49
N ILE A 546 26.41 17.52 31.69
CA ILE A 546 25.97 18.44 32.76
C ILE A 546 26.31 18.02 34.20
N SER A 547 26.62 16.75 34.44
CA SER A 547 26.99 16.20 35.76
C SER A 547 28.50 16.09 35.99
N ARG A 548 29.34 16.25 34.96
CA ARG A 548 30.81 16.33 35.09
C ARG A 548 31.28 17.73 35.48
N ASP A 549 30.53 18.77 35.10
CA ASP A 549 30.80 20.16 35.49
C ASP A 549 30.39 20.46 36.95
N ARG A 550 30.57 19.50 37.87
CA ARG A 550 30.45 19.75 39.31
C ARG A 550 31.80 20.32 39.77
N PRO A 551 31.86 21.54 40.33
CA PRO A 551 33.13 22.12 40.75
C PRO A 551 33.58 21.47 42.06
N ASP A 552 34.51 20.50 41.98
CA ASP A 552 35.13 19.88 43.16
C ASP A 552 35.91 20.88 44.04
N ARG A 553 36.06 22.13 43.58
CA ARG A 553 36.63 23.29 44.29
C ARG A 553 35.84 23.75 45.52
N GLU A 554 34.57 23.40 45.68
CA GLU A 554 33.81 23.79 46.89
C GLU A 554 33.91 22.74 48.01
N SER A 555 34.32 21.50 47.70
CA SER A 555 34.50 20.40 48.67
C SER A 555 35.62 20.66 49.68
N GLU A 556 36.65 21.42 49.30
CA GLU A 556 37.80 21.74 50.16
C GLU A 556 37.44 22.76 51.27
N GLY A 557 36.35 23.52 51.11
CA GLY A 557 35.95 24.58 52.05
C GLY A 557 35.30 24.08 53.35
N ILE A 558 34.73 22.87 53.36
CA ILE A 558 33.96 22.35 54.51
C ILE A 558 34.81 21.42 55.39
N TRP A 559 35.65 20.57 54.79
CA TRP A 559 36.53 19.65 55.53
C TRP A 559 37.80 20.30 56.09
N SER A 560 38.13 21.52 55.66
CA SER A 560 39.24 22.30 56.22
C SER A 560 38.95 22.85 57.62
N GLN A 561 37.69 23.23 57.91
CA GLN A 561 37.30 23.78 59.22
C GLN A 561 37.45 22.80 60.39
N PHE A 562 37.36 21.49 60.14
CA PHE A 562 37.46 20.46 61.17
C PHE A 562 38.89 20.04 61.54
N ARG A 563 39.93 20.55 60.86
CA ARG A 563 41.34 20.18 61.13
C ARG A 563 41.94 20.78 62.41
N HIS A 564 41.21 21.67 63.11
CA HIS A 564 41.69 22.35 64.32
C HIS A 564 41.19 21.75 65.64
N LEU A 565 40.34 20.72 65.59
CA LEU A 565 39.92 19.97 66.78
C LEU A 565 40.95 18.88 67.11
N GLN A 566 42.04 19.29 67.76
CA GLN A 566 42.87 18.35 68.51
C GLN A 566 42.06 17.81 69.69
N TRP A 567 41.93 16.49 69.77
CA TRP A 567 41.49 15.82 71.00
C TRP A 567 42.66 15.76 71.97
N GLY A 568 42.38 16.07 73.24
CA GLY A 568 43.27 15.83 74.39
C GLY A 568 42.75 14.69 75.26
#